data_AF-A0A075JWK4-F1
#
_entry.id   AF-A0A075JWK4-F1
#
_cell.length_a   1.000
_cell.length_b   1.000
_cell.length_c   1.000
_cell.angle_alpha   90.00
_cell.angle_beta   90.00
_cell.angle_gamma   90.00
#
_symmetry.space_group_name_H-M   'P 1'
#
loop_
_entity.id
_entity.type
_entity.pdbx_description
1 polymer ?
#
loop_
_entity_poly.entity_id
_entity_poly.type
_entity_poly.pdbx_seq_one_letter_code
_entity_poly.pdbx_strand_id
1 'polypeptide(L)'
;MKQLREELTIVAMPMINPDATELNRRGNDMTWAEVVDQFPQLEGVEPSWNYYTYTNKYWDYASTPGFDVNRDFNPDLNYQPQPEDFPNSSSEPGWFITPEAQTVRDVYKNLQEQHGKVDVFVDLHHQGEYVIEGTDDPVTLSLSGVFIPHPDTPEGEKYREYADDYNVDFSKQLNVAAYNALQQMGNSPFGNVSLYPQALDLPGTALGSFALNGSGAVLFEITGQTQSYGQKKLGQLTKAVETGVYGILESVATEEVHALDVEDYDEIPLTER
;
A
#
# COMPACT_ATOMS: atom_id res chain seq x y z
N MET A 1 -6.20 3.02 -24.65
CA MET A 1 -7.57 3.05 -24.08
C MET A 1 -8.49 1.93 -24.53
N LYS A 2 -8.72 1.67 -25.83
CA LYS A 2 -9.60 0.56 -26.24
C LYS A 2 -9.05 -0.80 -25.81
N GLN A 3 -7.78 -1.06 -26.13
CA GLN A 3 -7.07 -2.27 -25.72
C GLN A 3 -7.06 -2.47 -24.19
N LEU A 4 -6.69 -1.45 -23.41
CA LEU A 4 -6.74 -1.54 -21.93
C LEU A 4 -8.11 -1.97 -21.39
N ARG A 5 -9.21 -1.52 -22.01
CA ARG A 5 -10.58 -1.88 -21.59
C ARG A 5 -11.02 -3.27 -22.06
N GLU A 6 -10.33 -3.84 -23.04
CA GLU A 6 -10.59 -5.18 -23.56
C GLU A 6 -9.75 -6.22 -22.82
N GLU A 7 -8.52 -5.88 -22.43
CA GLU A 7 -7.58 -6.78 -21.76
C GLU A 7 -7.65 -6.72 -20.22
N LEU A 8 -8.04 -5.57 -19.63
CA LEU A 8 -8.01 -5.38 -18.19
C LEU A 8 -9.40 -5.14 -17.59
N THR A 9 -9.64 -5.76 -16.44
CA THR A 9 -10.68 -5.33 -15.49
C THR A 9 -10.01 -4.44 -14.43
N ILE A 10 -10.39 -3.16 -14.40
CA ILE A 10 -9.83 -2.18 -13.46
C ILE A 10 -10.89 -1.81 -12.42
N VAL A 11 -10.57 -2.00 -11.15
CA VAL A 11 -11.38 -1.56 -10.02
C VAL A 11 -10.63 -0.45 -9.28
N ALA A 12 -11.30 0.68 -9.06
CA ALA A 12 -10.75 1.80 -8.31
C ALA A 12 -11.61 2.05 -7.07
N MET A 13 -10.96 2.19 -5.92
CA MET A 13 -11.60 2.48 -4.63
C MET A 13 -11.13 3.86 -4.14
N PRO A 14 -11.77 4.96 -4.57
CA PRO A 14 -11.37 6.29 -4.12
C PRO A 14 -11.79 6.50 -2.65
N MET A 15 -10.96 7.21 -1.89
CA MET A 15 -11.27 7.65 -0.52
C MET A 15 -11.67 6.48 0.41
N ILE A 16 -10.79 5.47 0.52
CA ILE A 16 -11.03 4.27 1.35
C ILE A 16 -11.28 4.63 2.82
N ASN A 17 -10.69 5.73 3.31
CA ASN A 17 -10.89 6.24 4.67
C ASN A 17 -11.56 7.63 4.61
N PRO A 18 -12.89 7.69 4.41
CA PRO A 18 -13.61 8.95 4.26
C PRO A 18 -13.62 9.76 5.57
N ASP A 19 -13.74 9.11 6.72
CA ASP A 19 -13.81 9.78 8.03
C ASP A 19 -12.52 10.54 8.32
N ALA A 20 -11.36 9.91 8.11
CA ALA A 20 -10.07 10.58 8.28
C ALA A 20 -9.89 11.72 7.28
N THR A 21 -10.42 11.57 6.06
CA THR A 21 -10.35 12.60 5.02
C THR A 21 -11.14 13.83 5.43
N GLU A 22 -12.39 13.66 5.88
CA GLU A 22 -13.25 14.76 6.34
C GLU A 22 -12.69 15.42 7.62
N LEU A 23 -12.08 14.63 8.51
CA LEU A 23 -11.43 15.12 9.73
C LEU A 23 -10.02 15.67 9.52
N ASN A 24 -9.48 15.57 8.29
CA ASN A 24 -8.11 15.96 7.94
C ASN A 24 -7.05 15.33 8.88
N ARG A 25 -7.12 14.01 9.03
CA ARG A 25 -6.20 13.22 9.87
C ARG A 25 -5.81 11.90 9.21
N ARG A 26 -4.95 11.13 9.88
CA ARG A 26 -4.40 9.86 9.36
C ARG A 26 -5.31 8.66 9.63
N GLY A 27 -5.69 8.47 10.89
CA GLY A 27 -6.51 7.34 11.32
C GLY A 27 -8.00 7.63 11.13
N ASN A 28 -8.78 6.58 10.95
CA ASN A 28 -10.25 6.68 10.81
C ASN A 28 -10.91 7.21 12.10
N ASP A 29 -12.24 7.24 12.15
CA ASP A 29 -13.01 7.56 13.35
C ASP A 29 -13.80 6.34 13.82
N MET A 30 -13.24 5.61 14.78
CA MET A 30 -13.85 4.41 15.32
C MET A 30 -13.38 4.21 16.75
N THR A 31 -14.31 4.10 17.68
CA THR A 31 -14.02 3.85 19.09
C THR A 31 -13.85 2.36 19.37
N TRP A 32 -13.09 2.03 20.42
CA TRP A 32 -12.99 0.64 20.90
C TRP A 32 -14.34 0.06 21.35
N ALA A 33 -15.27 0.91 21.82
CA ALA A 33 -16.61 0.45 22.15
C ALA A 33 -17.36 -0.08 20.92
N GLU A 34 -17.22 0.59 19.77
CA GLU A 34 -17.78 0.12 18.50
C GLU A 34 -17.09 -1.16 18.01
N VAL A 35 -15.79 -1.32 18.27
CA VAL A 35 -15.09 -2.58 18.01
C VAL A 35 -15.70 -3.72 18.83
N VAL A 36 -15.89 -3.54 20.14
CA VAL A 36 -16.48 -4.57 21.00
C VAL A 36 -17.94 -4.86 20.62
N ASP A 37 -18.70 -3.86 20.16
CA ASP A 37 -20.07 -4.07 19.68
C ASP A 37 -20.11 -4.95 18.41
N GLN A 38 -19.12 -4.82 17.52
CA GLN A 38 -18.97 -5.64 16.31
C GLN A 38 -18.29 -6.99 16.56
N PHE A 39 -17.36 -7.03 17.51
CA PHE A 39 -16.57 -8.20 17.89
C PHE A 39 -16.68 -8.45 19.40
N PRO A 40 -17.82 -8.98 19.89
CA PRO A 40 -18.06 -9.15 21.33
C PRO A 40 -17.04 -10.03 22.04
N GLN A 41 -16.35 -10.91 21.31
CA GLN A 41 -15.26 -11.72 21.85
C GLN A 41 -14.07 -10.87 22.35
N LEU A 42 -13.93 -9.63 21.88
CA LEU A 42 -12.86 -8.72 22.29
C LEU A 42 -13.21 -7.90 23.55
N GLU A 43 -14.33 -8.19 24.21
CA GLU A 43 -14.67 -7.53 25.48
C GLU A 43 -13.56 -7.74 26.53
N GLY A 44 -13.08 -6.63 27.09
CA GLY A 44 -12.01 -6.65 28.11
C GLY A 44 -10.58 -6.82 27.56
N VAL A 45 -10.42 -6.92 26.23
CA VAL A 45 -9.12 -6.97 25.57
C VAL A 45 -8.50 -5.58 25.50
N GLU A 46 -7.17 -5.50 25.62
CA GLU A 46 -6.42 -4.27 25.38
C GLU A 46 -6.47 -3.91 23.89
N PRO A 47 -6.77 -2.64 23.52
CA PRO A 47 -6.82 -2.25 22.12
C PRO A 47 -5.52 -2.53 21.36
N SER A 48 -5.63 -2.79 20.06
CA SER A 48 -4.46 -3.07 19.20
C SER A 48 -3.48 -1.90 19.13
N TRP A 49 -2.21 -2.19 18.82
CA TRP A 49 -1.16 -1.18 18.78
C TRP A 49 -1.40 -0.05 17.74
N ASN A 50 -2.17 -0.35 16.69
CA ASN A 50 -2.54 0.62 15.65
C ASN A 50 -3.77 1.46 16.01
N TYR A 51 -4.36 1.25 17.20
CA TYR A 51 -5.43 2.09 17.75
C TYR A 51 -4.84 3.32 18.44
N TYR A 52 -5.14 4.49 17.89
CA TYR A 52 -4.65 5.77 18.36
C TYR A 52 -5.58 6.36 19.41
N THR A 53 -5.01 6.70 20.56
CA THR A 53 -5.67 7.38 21.67
C THR A 53 -4.86 8.56 22.22
N TYR A 54 -3.81 8.97 21.49
CA TYR A 54 -2.90 10.04 21.90
C TYR A 54 -3.30 11.40 21.30
N THR A 55 -2.80 12.48 21.91
CA THR A 55 -2.82 13.82 21.31
C THR A 55 -1.42 14.17 20.81
N ASN A 56 -1.30 14.66 19.58
CA ASN A 56 -0.05 15.22 19.06
C ASN A 56 -0.28 16.67 18.59
N LYS A 57 0.73 17.29 17.96
CA LYS A 57 0.65 18.67 17.47
C LYS A 57 -0.45 18.89 16.41
N TYR A 58 -0.85 17.84 15.70
CA TYR A 58 -1.73 17.90 14.54
C TYR A 58 -3.13 17.36 14.84
N TRP A 59 -3.24 16.33 15.67
CA TRP A 59 -4.47 15.56 15.86
C TRP A 59 -4.70 15.20 17.34
N ASP A 60 -5.98 15.17 17.71
CA ASP A 60 -6.44 14.78 19.04
C ASP A 60 -7.20 13.45 19.00
N TYR A 61 -6.47 12.33 18.99
CA TYR A 61 -7.09 11.01 19.08
C TYR A 61 -7.54 10.65 20.50
N ALA A 62 -7.19 11.45 21.51
CA ALA A 62 -7.70 11.23 22.87
C ALA A 62 -9.21 11.54 22.96
N SER A 63 -9.67 12.58 22.24
CA SER A 63 -11.09 12.94 22.18
C SER A 63 -11.87 12.16 21.11
N THR A 64 -11.20 11.80 20.02
CA THR A 64 -11.81 11.15 18.86
C THR A 64 -10.86 10.05 18.35
N PRO A 65 -10.86 8.85 18.97
CA PRO A 65 -9.89 7.81 18.67
C PRO A 65 -10.13 7.18 17.30
N GLY A 66 -9.18 6.36 16.85
CA GLY A 66 -9.29 5.64 15.58
C GLY A 66 -8.05 4.84 15.25
N PHE A 67 -8.03 4.18 14.10
CA PHE A 67 -7.01 3.22 13.71
C PHE A 67 -6.15 3.74 12.56
N ASP A 68 -4.87 3.38 12.56
CA ASP A 68 -4.13 3.28 11.29
C ASP A 68 -4.70 2.11 10.48
N VAL A 69 -5.56 2.42 9.51
CA VAL A 69 -6.23 1.44 8.66
C VAL A 69 -5.23 0.61 7.86
N ASN A 70 -4.09 1.20 7.45
CA ASN A 70 -3.07 0.47 6.69
C ASN A 70 -2.18 -0.41 7.59
N ARG A 71 -2.67 -0.80 8.76
CA ARG A 71 -2.07 -1.77 9.69
C ARG A 71 -3.06 -2.84 10.15
N ASP A 72 -4.25 -2.85 9.55
CA ASP A 72 -5.37 -3.69 9.96
C ASP A 72 -5.74 -4.75 8.90
N PHE A 73 -4.83 -5.06 7.98
CA PHE A 73 -4.99 -6.14 7.01
C PHE A 73 -4.38 -7.44 7.54
N ASN A 74 -4.89 -8.59 7.12
CA ASN A 74 -4.33 -9.89 7.47
C ASN A 74 -4.13 -10.74 6.19
N PRO A 75 -2.98 -11.44 6.03
CA PRO A 75 -2.78 -12.37 4.92
C PRO A 75 -3.83 -13.49 4.88
N ASP A 76 -4.34 -13.95 6.03
CA ASP A 76 -5.54 -14.79 6.07
C ASP A 76 -6.78 -13.94 5.81
N LEU A 77 -7.27 -13.98 4.57
CA LEU A 77 -8.45 -13.23 4.11
C LEU A 77 -9.77 -13.69 4.77
N ASN A 78 -9.76 -14.76 5.56
CA ASN A 78 -10.90 -15.21 6.35
C ASN A 78 -10.71 -14.99 7.85
N TYR A 79 -9.60 -14.36 8.24
CA TYR A 79 -9.25 -14.15 9.64
C TYR A 79 -10.38 -13.43 10.39
N GLN A 80 -10.62 -13.90 11.60
CA GLN A 80 -11.52 -13.26 12.56
C GLN A 80 -10.72 -12.89 13.82
N PRO A 81 -10.81 -11.64 14.31
CA PRO A 81 -10.08 -11.19 15.48
C PRO A 81 -10.27 -12.11 16.70
N GLN A 82 -9.16 -12.58 17.28
CA GLN A 82 -9.14 -13.35 18.52
C GLN A 82 -8.46 -12.57 19.65
N PRO A 83 -8.92 -12.66 20.91
CA PRO A 83 -8.33 -11.96 22.06
C PRO A 83 -6.82 -12.17 22.25
N GLU A 84 -6.33 -13.39 22.00
CA GLU A 84 -4.93 -13.77 22.15
C GLU A 84 -3.98 -13.05 21.18
N ASP A 85 -4.51 -12.49 20.08
CA ASP A 85 -3.74 -11.82 19.05
C ASP A 85 -3.60 -10.31 19.32
N PHE A 86 -3.96 -9.82 20.51
CA PHE A 86 -3.86 -8.41 20.91
C PHE A 86 -2.78 -8.20 21.99
N PRO A 87 -2.12 -7.02 22.02
CA PRO A 87 -2.30 -5.87 21.12
C PRO A 87 -1.47 -5.94 19.83
N ASN A 88 -0.64 -6.97 19.68
CA ASN A 88 0.32 -7.24 18.60
C ASN A 88 1.28 -6.08 18.21
N SER A 89 1.96 -6.19 17.07
CA SER A 89 2.95 -5.21 16.58
C SER A 89 2.93 -5.05 15.05
N SER A 90 3.68 -4.07 14.52
CA SER A 90 3.68 -3.77 13.08
C SER A 90 4.34 -4.85 12.20
N SER A 91 5.12 -5.76 12.77
CA SER A 91 5.76 -6.87 12.05
C SER A 91 4.89 -8.13 12.00
N GLU A 92 3.67 -8.04 12.50
CA GLU A 92 2.72 -9.14 12.59
C GLU A 92 1.43 -8.79 11.84
N PRO A 93 0.63 -9.80 11.41
CA PRO A 93 -0.64 -9.57 10.75
C PRO A 93 -1.59 -8.69 11.56
N GLY A 94 -2.40 -7.89 10.86
CA GLY A 94 -3.52 -7.14 11.43
C GLY A 94 -4.77 -8.01 11.60
N TRP A 95 -5.96 -7.41 11.71
CA TRP A 95 -7.13 -8.13 12.23
C TRP A 95 -8.40 -8.00 11.39
N PHE A 96 -8.47 -7.09 10.42
CA PHE A 96 -9.71 -6.70 9.74
C PHE A 96 -10.80 -6.20 10.72
N ILE A 97 -10.42 -5.35 11.68
CA ILE A 97 -11.35 -4.71 12.63
C ILE A 97 -12.12 -3.57 11.96
N THR A 98 -11.42 -2.74 11.20
CA THR A 98 -11.95 -1.52 10.59
C THR A 98 -12.86 -1.84 9.41
N PRO A 99 -14.00 -1.15 9.26
CA PRO A 99 -14.88 -1.36 8.11
C PRO A 99 -14.19 -1.06 6.78
N GLU A 100 -13.22 -0.15 6.77
CA GLU A 100 -12.39 0.16 5.61
C GLU A 100 -11.57 -1.05 5.15
N ALA A 101 -10.80 -1.68 6.06
CA ALA A 101 -9.99 -2.86 5.73
C ALA A 101 -10.87 -4.06 5.34
N GLN A 102 -11.99 -4.27 6.05
CA GLN A 102 -12.99 -5.29 5.70
C GLN A 102 -13.56 -5.08 4.29
N THR A 103 -13.89 -3.84 3.92
CA THR A 103 -14.44 -3.52 2.60
C THR A 103 -13.43 -3.81 1.49
N VAL A 104 -12.17 -3.40 1.67
CA VAL A 104 -11.11 -3.68 0.68
C VAL A 104 -10.88 -5.19 0.55
N ARG A 105 -10.81 -5.92 1.67
CA ARG A 105 -10.71 -7.39 1.68
C ARG A 105 -11.87 -8.04 0.93
N ASP A 106 -13.10 -7.63 1.20
CA ASP A 106 -14.27 -8.26 0.61
C ASP A 106 -14.35 -7.98 -0.90
N VAL A 107 -13.99 -6.77 -1.36
CA VAL A 107 -13.82 -6.48 -2.79
C VAL A 107 -12.75 -7.37 -3.40
N TYR A 108 -11.58 -7.48 -2.76
CA TYR A 108 -10.48 -8.33 -3.22
C TYR A 108 -10.90 -9.80 -3.37
N LYS A 109 -11.54 -10.37 -2.35
CA LYS A 109 -12.04 -11.76 -2.36
C LYS A 109 -13.09 -11.98 -3.45
N ASN A 110 -14.03 -11.05 -3.62
CA ASN A 110 -15.03 -11.15 -4.68
C ASN A 110 -14.37 -11.11 -6.07
N LEU A 111 -13.33 -10.30 -6.27
CA LEU A 111 -12.57 -10.28 -7.52
C LEU A 111 -11.79 -11.57 -7.74
N GLN A 112 -11.18 -12.14 -6.70
CA GLN A 112 -10.55 -13.47 -6.78
C GLN A 112 -11.57 -14.56 -7.13
N GLU A 113 -12.76 -14.55 -6.52
CA GLU A 113 -13.82 -15.51 -6.85
C GLU A 113 -14.29 -15.36 -8.31
N GLN A 114 -14.43 -14.12 -8.79
CA GLN A 114 -14.91 -13.83 -10.13
C GLN A 114 -13.88 -14.12 -11.22
N HIS A 115 -12.60 -13.82 -10.98
CA HIS A 115 -11.54 -13.82 -12.00
C HIS A 115 -10.45 -14.87 -11.76
N GLY A 116 -10.50 -15.60 -10.64
CA GLY A 116 -9.50 -16.57 -10.20
C GLY A 116 -8.35 -15.95 -9.41
N LYS A 117 -7.97 -14.71 -9.72
CA LYS A 117 -6.95 -13.95 -8.99
C LYS A 117 -7.17 -12.44 -9.15
N VAL A 118 -6.51 -11.67 -8.29
CA VAL A 118 -6.26 -10.24 -8.52
C VAL A 118 -4.80 -10.10 -8.91
N ASP A 119 -4.53 -9.80 -10.17
CA ASP A 119 -3.16 -9.74 -10.69
C ASP A 119 -2.31 -8.65 -10.04
N VAL A 120 -2.86 -7.45 -9.91
CA VAL A 120 -2.09 -6.26 -9.50
C VAL A 120 -2.87 -5.49 -8.44
N PHE A 121 -2.20 -5.13 -7.36
CA PHE A 121 -2.72 -4.22 -6.33
C PHE A 121 -1.83 -2.97 -6.25
N VAL A 122 -2.40 -1.83 -6.61
CA VAL A 122 -1.73 -0.52 -6.55
C VAL A 122 -2.28 0.28 -5.38
N ASP A 123 -1.40 0.71 -4.49
CA ASP A 123 -1.75 1.52 -3.33
C ASP A 123 -1.10 2.91 -3.44
N LEU A 124 -1.91 3.96 -3.30
CA LEU A 124 -1.50 5.34 -3.53
C LEU A 124 -1.48 6.11 -2.21
N HIS A 125 -0.29 6.43 -1.72
CA HIS A 125 -0.02 7.11 -0.45
C HIS A 125 0.66 8.46 -0.66
N HIS A 126 0.74 9.23 0.41
CA HIS A 126 1.55 10.43 0.49
C HIS A 126 2.62 10.26 1.57
N GLN A 127 3.80 10.80 1.31
CA GLN A 127 4.93 10.81 2.23
C GLN A 127 5.35 12.23 2.64
N GLY A 128 6.41 12.31 3.45
CA GLY A 128 7.08 13.57 3.73
C GLY A 128 7.75 14.18 2.50
N GLU A 129 8.42 15.30 2.70
CA GLU A 129 9.31 15.88 1.69
C GLU A 129 10.71 15.31 1.91
N TYR A 130 11.16 14.45 0.99
CA TYR A 130 12.44 13.75 1.06
C TYR A 130 13.30 14.05 -0.17
N VAL A 131 14.55 13.59 -0.14
CA VAL A 131 15.51 13.74 -1.24
C VAL A 131 16.00 12.38 -1.73
N ILE A 132 16.53 12.36 -2.96
CA ILE A 132 17.20 11.18 -3.52
C ILE A 132 18.49 10.97 -2.72
N GLU A 133 18.75 9.73 -2.30
CA GLU A 133 19.93 9.40 -1.50
C GLU A 133 21.22 9.86 -2.21
N GLY A 134 22.05 10.59 -1.48
CA GLY A 134 23.32 11.11 -2.00
C GLY A 134 23.20 12.35 -2.89
N THR A 135 22.02 12.97 -2.98
CA THR A 135 21.82 14.25 -3.67
C THR A 135 20.96 15.22 -2.84
N ASP A 136 20.88 16.48 -3.28
CA ASP A 136 19.94 17.48 -2.74
C ASP A 136 18.61 17.52 -3.54
N ASP A 137 18.41 16.59 -4.47
CA ASP A 137 17.27 16.61 -5.38
C ASP A 137 16.02 16.08 -4.68
N PRO A 138 14.90 16.83 -4.69
CA PRO A 138 13.68 16.42 -4.03
C PRO A 138 13.05 15.23 -4.74
N VAL A 139 12.58 14.26 -3.96
CA VAL A 139 11.77 13.14 -4.44
C VAL A 139 10.41 13.67 -4.90
N THR A 140 10.00 13.27 -6.10
CA THR A 140 8.63 13.50 -6.58
C THR A 140 7.68 12.42 -6.06
N LEU A 141 8.11 11.16 -6.14
CA LEU A 141 7.44 10.02 -5.51
C LEU A 141 8.43 8.90 -5.25
N SER A 142 8.11 8.03 -4.29
CA SER A 142 8.81 6.76 -4.10
C SER A 142 7.95 5.59 -4.55
N LEU A 143 8.59 4.55 -5.07
CA LEU A 143 7.99 3.29 -5.47
C LEU A 143 8.39 2.18 -4.50
N SER A 144 7.59 1.11 -4.42
CA SER A 144 7.97 -0.12 -3.74
C SER A 144 7.17 -1.31 -4.23
N GLY A 145 7.86 -2.43 -4.44
CA GLY A 145 7.24 -3.73 -4.72
C GLY A 145 7.46 -4.77 -3.63
N VAL A 146 8.19 -4.45 -2.56
CA VAL A 146 8.63 -5.42 -1.55
C VAL A 146 8.24 -4.97 -0.15
N PHE A 147 7.28 -5.66 0.46
CA PHE A 147 6.71 -5.34 1.78
C PHE A 147 6.90 -6.41 2.84
N ILE A 148 7.21 -7.63 2.41
CA ILE A 148 7.45 -8.79 3.27
C ILE A 148 8.71 -9.52 2.77
N PRO A 149 9.48 -10.17 3.66
CA PRO A 149 10.57 -11.05 3.26
C PRO A 149 10.03 -12.24 2.46
N HIS A 150 10.79 -12.67 1.46
CA HIS A 150 10.38 -13.77 0.59
C HIS A 150 10.13 -15.06 1.42
N PRO A 151 9.00 -15.77 1.25
CA PRO A 151 8.63 -16.94 2.07
C PRO A 151 9.68 -18.07 2.15
N ASP A 152 10.49 -18.21 1.11
CA ASP A 152 11.59 -19.20 1.05
C ASP A 152 12.89 -18.79 1.76
N THR A 153 12.98 -17.57 2.31
CA THR A 153 14.16 -17.15 3.09
C THR A 153 13.96 -17.41 4.59
N PRO A 154 15.03 -17.45 5.40
CA PRO A 154 14.92 -17.58 6.85
C PRO A 154 14.04 -16.50 7.49
N GLU A 155 14.10 -15.27 6.99
CA GLU A 155 13.32 -14.13 7.48
C GLU A 155 11.82 -14.27 7.14
N GLY A 156 11.50 -14.91 6.00
CA GLY A 156 10.14 -15.13 5.53
C GLY A 156 9.52 -16.48 5.91
N GLU A 157 10.20 -17.31 6.70
CA GLU A 157 9.73 -18.66 7.04
C GLU A 157 8.31 -18.69 7.63
N LYS A 158 7.90 -17.64 8.37
CA LYS A 158 6.54 -17.50 8.91
C LYS A 158 5.45 -17.35 7.84
N TYR A 159 5.82 -17.06 6.59
CA TYR A 159 4.92 -16.91 5.45
C TYR A 159 4.95 -18.09 4.47
N ARG A 160 5.60 -19.21 4.84
CA ARG A 160 5.80 -20.36 3.96
C ARG A 160 4.50 -20.91 3.34
N GLU A 161 3.37 -20.77 4.02
CA GLU A 161 2.07 -21.20 3.48
C GLU A 161 1.65 -20.43 2.21
N TYR A 162 2.21 -19.24 1.99
CA TYR A 162 1.96 -18.37 0.84
C TYR A 162 3.01 -18.49 -0.27
N ALA A 163 4.02 -19.36 -0.11
CA ALA A 163 5.18 -19.43 -1.00
C ALA A 163 4.81 -19.74 -2.46
N ASP A 164 3.78 -20.55 -2.69
CA ASP A 164 3.36 -20.96 -4.04
C ASP A 164 2.71 -19.82 -4.83
N ASP A 165 2.08 -18.87 -4.15
CA ASP A 165 1.37 -17.75 -4.77
C ASP A 165 2.21 -16.46 -4.79
N TYR A 166 3.12 -16.28 -3.82
CA TYR A 166 3.92 -15.07 -3.69
C TYR A 166 4.87 -14.85 -4.88
N ASN A 167 4.72 -13.72 -5.58
CA ASN A 167 5.51 -13.38 -6.76
C ASN A 167 6.15 -11.98 -6.63
N VAL A 168 7.31 -11.93 -5.97
CA VAL A 168 8.06 -10.69 -5.79
C VAL A 168 8.63 -10.15 -7.11
N ASP A 169 9.04 -11.03 -8.03
CA ASP A 169 9.61 -10.64 -9.31
C ASP A 169 8.58 -9.87 -10.13
N PHE A 170 7.33 -10.34 -10.17
CA PHE A 170 6.26 -9.61 -10.82
C PHE A 170 5.99 -8.25 -10.16
N SER A 171 6.05 -8.18 -8.82
CA SER A 171 5.94 -6.89 -8.10
C SER A 171 7.06 -5.92 -8.50
N LYS A 172 8.31 -6.40 -8.59
CA LYS A 172 9.45 -5.61 -9.07
C LYS A 172 9.27 -5.15 -10.52
N GLN A 173 8.86 -6.05 -11.42
CA GLN A 173 8.58 -5.72 -12.83
C GLN A 173 7.52 -4.63 -12.99
N LEU A 174 6.44 -4.67 -12.20
CA LEU A 174 5.42 -3.62 -12.21
C LEU A 174 5.99 -2.26 -11.77
N ASN A 175 6.85 -2.24 -10.76
CA ASN A 175 7.52 -1.02 -10.30
C ASN A 175 8.53 -0.50 -11.34
N VAL A 176 9.25 -1.39 -12.03
CA VAL A 176 10.11 -1.03 -13.18
C VAL A 176 9.29 -0.44 -14.32
N ALA A 177 8.09 -0.98 -14.62
CA ALA A 177 7.20 -0.42 -15.63
C ALA A 177 6.78 1.02 -15.29
N ALA A 178 6.40 1.29 -14.04
CA ALA A 178 6.08 2.64 -13.58
C ALA A 178 7.30 3.57 -13.65
N TYR A 179 8.46 3.11 -13.18
CA TYR A 179 9.71 3.87 -13.22
C TYR A 179 10.09 4.23 -14.67
N ASN A 180 10.09 3.27 -15.58
CA ASN A 180 10.41 3.48 -16.99
C ASN A 180 9.47 4.48 -17.66
N ALA A 181 8.16 4.41 -17.37
CA ALA A 181 7.20 5.38 -17.88
C ALA A 181 7.49 6.81 -17.39
N LEU A 182 7.90 6.96 -16.13
CA LEU A 182 8.30 8.25 -15.56
C LEU A 182 9.60 8.77 -16.16
N GLN A 183 10.62 7.91 -16.35
CA GLN A 183 11.88 8.29 -16.96
C GLN A 183 11.74 8.70 -18.44
N GLN A 184 10.77 8.13 -19.16
CA GLN A 184 10.45 8.53 -20.54
C GLN A 184 9.95 9.97 -20.67
N MET A 185 9.53 10.61 -19.57
CA MET A 185 9.22 12.04 -19.55
C MET A 185 10.46 12.94 -19.71
N GLY A 186 11.66 12.34 -19.75
CA GLY A 186 12.94 13.01 -19.96
C GLY A 186 13.43 13.77 -18.73
N ASN A 187 14.42 14.64 -18.93
CA ASN A 187 15.00 15.46 -17.86
C ASN A 187 13.98 16.46 -17.33
N SER A 188 13.19 16.00 -16.38
CA SER A 188 12.02 16.67 -15.85
C SER A 188 11.91 16.34 -14.37
N PRO A 189 11.26 17.22 -13.57
CA PRO A 189 11.02 16.91 -12.16
C PRO A 189 10.23 15.61 -11.92
N PHE A 190 9.61 15.02 -12.93
CA PHE A 190 8.91 13.73 -12.83
C PHE A 190 9.87 12.54 -12.65
N GLY A 191 11.11 12.66 -13.13
CA GLY A 191 12.11 11.59 -13.08
C GLY A 191 12.78 11.39 -11.71
N ASN A 192 12.52 12.28 -10.74
CA ASN A 192 13.04 12.15 -9.37
C ASN A 192 12.23 11.10 -8.59
N VAL A 193 12.39 9.85 -9.00
CA VAL A 193 11.75 8.68 -8.41
C VAL A 193 12.78 7.95 -7.55
N SER A 194 12.35 7.46 -6.40
CA SER A 194 13.20 6.62 -5.54
C SER A 194 12.47 5.36 -5.08
N LEU A 195 13.18 4.45 -4.43
CA LEU A 195 12.58 3.37 -3.67
C LEU A 195 12.25 3.82 -2.24
N TYR A 196 11.05 3.47 -1.79
CA TYR A 196 10.69 3.45 -0.39
C TYR A 196 11.68 2.57 0.41
N PRO A 197 11.84 2.70 1.75
CA PRO A 197 12.70 1.79 2.51
C PRO A 197 12.47 0.32 2.18
N GLN A 198 13.57 -0.38 1.91
CA GLN A 198 13.60 -1.81 1.60
C GLN A 198 13.84 -2.62 2.89
N ALA A 199 13.80 -3.96 2.77
CA ALA A 199 13.90 -4.91 3.88
C ALA A 199 12.77 -4.75 4.92
N LEU A 200 11.54 -4.59 4.42
CA LEU A 200 10.33 -4.48 5.22
C LEU A 200 9.77 -5.85 5.61
N ASP A 201 9.06 -5.88 6.73
CA ASP A 201 8.23 -6.99 7.17
C ASP A 201 6.92 -6.42 7.72
N LEU A 202 5.99 -6.12 6.82
CA LEU A 202 4.74 -5.41 7.12
C LEU A 202 3.51 -6.18 6.62
N PRO A 203 3.25 -7.40 7.14
CA PRO A 203 2.12 -8.24 6.71
C PRO A 203 0.77 -7.58 6.99
N GLY A 204 0.69 -6.71 8.01
CA GLY A 204 -0.53 -5.98 8.39
C GLY A 204 -0.97 -4.87 7.42
N THR A 205 -0.19 -4.60 6.37
CA THR A 205 -0.54 -3.63 5.31
C THR A 205 -1.35 -4.31 4.21
N ALA A 206 -2.17 -3.55 3.47
CA ALA A 206 -2.89 -4.08 2.31
C ALA A 206 -1.92 -4.70 1.30
N LEU A 207 -0.82 -4.00 1.01
CA LEU A 207 0.24 -4.44 0.10
C LEU A 207 0.89 -5.74 0.57
N GLY A 208 1.29 -5.84 1.85
CA GLY A 208 1.89 -7.05 2.41
C GLY A 208 0.93 -8.25 2.38
N SER A 209 -0.31 -8.05 2.82
CA SER A 209 -1.35 -9.09 2.83
C SER A 209 -1.70 -9.57 1.42
N PHE A 210 -1.92 -8.65 0.46
CA PHE A 210 -2.32 -9.05 -0.90
C PHE A 210 -1.16 -9.54 -1.75
N ALA A 211 0.08 -9.13 -1.47
CA ALA A 211 1.26 -9.75 -2.08
C ALA A 211 1.37 -11.23 -1.71
N LEU A 212 1.16 -11.56 -0.43
CA LEU A 212 1.11 -12.95 0.06
C LEU A 212 -0.04 -13.76 -0.58
N ASN A 213 -1.11 -13.09 -1.03
CA ASN A 213 -2.22 -13.73 -1.75
C ASN A 213 -2.04 -13.72 -3.29
N GLY A 214 -0.82 -13.47 -3.77
CA GLY A 214 -0.41 -13.63 -5.16
C GLY A 214 -0.59 -12.42 -6.07
N SER A 215 -0.98 -11.25 -5.52
CA SER A 215 -0.99 -10.01 -6.29
C SER A 215 0.41 -9.42 -6.42
N GLY A 216 0.72 -8.89 -7.60
CA GLY A 216 1.83 -7.96 -7.77
C GLY A 216 1.55 -6.66 -7.01
N ALA A 217 2.40 -6.32 -6.05
CA ALA A 217 2.22 -5.16 -5.17
C ALA A 217 2.96 -3.93 -5.70
N VAL A 218 2.28 -2.78 -5.71
CA VAL A 218 2.89 -1.50 -6.11
C VAL A 218 2.45 -0.40 -5.15
N LEU A 219 3.40 0.19 -4.44
CA LEU A 219 3.19 1.40 -3.67
C LEU A 219 3.64 2.63 -4.47
N PHE A 220 2.83 3.68 -4.45
CA PHE A 220 3.28 5.04 -4.75
C PHE A 220 3.25 5.86 -3.47
N GLU A 221 4.36 6.47 -3.11
CA GLU A 221 4.46 7.43 -2.01
C GLU A 221 4.73 8.82 -2.59
N ILE A 222 3.69 9.61 -2.77
CA ILE A 222 3.77 10.93 -3.40
C ILE A 222 4.31 11.95 -2.38
N THR A 223 5.25 12.80 -2.80
CA THR A 223 5.82 13.82 -1.91
C THR A 223 4.78 14.83 -1.40
N GLY A 224 4.92 15.22 -0.14
CA GLY A 224 4.07 16.19 0.54
C GLY A 224 2.65 15.69 0.84
N GLN A 225 1.77 16.60 1.25
CA GLN A 225 0.36 16.31 1.56
C GLN A 225 -0.54 17.17 0.67
N THR A 226 -1.82 16.80 0.52
CA THR A 226 -2.78 17.48 -0.39
C THR A 226 -2.87 19.00 -0.18
N GLN A 227 -2.66 19.47 1.04
CA GLN A 227 -2.67 20.88 1.44
C GLN A 227 -1.31 21.59 1.35
N SER A 228 -0.22 20.86 1.15
CA SER A 228 1.14 21.42 1.21
C SER A 228 1.51 22.25 -0.03
N TYR A 229 0.79 22.08 -1.13
CA TYR A 229 1.21 22.60 -2.43
C TYR A 229 0.16 23.40 -3.19
N GLY A 230 0.65 24.37 -3.97
CA GLY A 230 -0.17 25.11 -4.92
C GLY A 230 -0.56 24.29 -6.15
N GLN A 231 -1.54 24.79 -6.91
CA GLN A 231 -2.17 24.13 -8.05
C GLN A 231 -1.19 23.59 -9.11
N LYS A 232 -0.07 24.29 -9.36
CA LYS A 232 0.94 23.85 -10.32
C LYS A 232 1.62 22.55 -9.89
N LYS A 233 2.03 22.45 -8.61
CA LYS A 233 2.68 21.25 -8.09
C LYS A 233 1.68 20.12 -7.91
N LEU A 234 0.42 20.42 -7.54
CA LEU A 234 -0.67 19.44 -7.57
C LEU A 234 -0.81 18.80 -8.96
N GLY A 235 -0.93 19.60 -10.01
CA GLY A 235 -1.03 19.08 -11.39
C GLY A 235 0.19 18.28 -11.83
N GLN A 236 1.40 18.66 -11.38
CA GLN A 236 2.61 17.88 -11.61
C GLN A 236 2.53 16.51 -10.91
N LEU A 237 2.19 16.46 -9.62
CA LEU A 237 2.13 15.21 -8.87
C LEU A 237 1.03 14.28 -9.41
N THR A 238 -0.15 14.82 -9.73
CA THR A 238 -1.20 14.06 -10.41
C THR A 238 -0.70 13.48 -11.73
N LYS A 239 0.02 14.25 -12.53
CA LYS A 239 0.54 13.74 -13.81
C LYS A 239 1.63 12.68 -13.61
N ALA A 240 2.45 12.77 -12.56
CA ALA A 240 3.43 11.74 -12.23
C ALA A 240 2.73 10.41 -11.91
N VAL A 241 1.74 10.43 -11.00
CA VAL A 241 0.96 9.23 -10.64
C VAL A 241 0.25 8.67 -11.87
N GLU A 242 -0.41 9.52 -12.66
CA GLU A 242 -1.07 9.11 -13.89
C GLU A 242 -0.08 8.41 -14.83
N THR A 243 1.07 9.00 -15.12
CA THR A 243 2.08 8.40 -16.00
C THR A 243 2.56 7.04 -15.47
N GLY A 244 2.90 6.93 -14.18
CA GLY A 244 3.39 5.69 -13.59
C GLY A 244 2.33 4.58 -13.62
N VAL A 245 1.09 4.88 -13.24
CA VAL A 245 -0.03 3.93 -13.26
C VAL A 245 -0.35 3.50 -14.70
N TYR A 246 -0.38 4.43 -15.66
CA TYR A 246 -0.59 4.06 -17.06
C TYR A 246 0.55 3.19 -17.61
N GLY A 247 1.81 3.43 -17.23
CA GLY A 247 2.93 2.56 -17.58
C GLY A 247 2.73 1.12 -17.12
N ILE A 248 2.25 0.93 -15.89
CA ILE A 248 1.87 -0.40 -15.38
C ILE A 248 0.75 -0.99 -16.23
N LEU A 249 -0.38 -0.28 -16.37
CA LEU A 249 -1.55 -0.80 -17.08
C LEU A 249 -1.23 -1.16 -18.54
N GLU A 250 -0.44 -0.35 -19.24
CA GLU A 250 -0.02 -0.63 -20.61
C GLU A 250 0.87 -1.86 -20.67
N SER A 251 1.89 -1.98 -19.82
CA SER A 251 2.79 -3.14 -19.80
C SER A 251 2.11 -4.46 -19.43
N VAL A 252 1.10 -4.43 -18.56
CA VAL A 252 0.30 -5.61 -18.21
C VAL A 252 -0.61 -5.99 -19.37
N ALA A 253 -1.30 -5.02 -19.99
CA ALA A 253 -2.20 -5.29 -21.11
C ALA A 253 -1.48 -5.77 -22.38
N THR A 254 -0.19 -5.51 -22.52
CA THR A 254 0.65 -5.99 -23.64
C THR A 254 1.51 -7.21 -23.28
N GLU A 255 1.44 -7.69 -22.03
CA GLU A 255 2.31 -8.72 -21.45
C GLU A 255 3.82 -8.35 -21.43
N GLU A 256 4.18 -7.13 -21.84
CA GLU A 256 5.58 -6.65 -21.86
C GLU A 256 6.19 -6.56 -20.46
N VAL A 257 5.36 -6.43 -19.43
CA VAL A 257 5.79 -6.43 -18.01
C VAL A 257 6.65 -7.64 -17.67
N HIS A 258 6.35 -8.82 -18.24
CA HIS A 258 7.09 -10.05 -17.95
C HIS A 258 8.46 -10.12 -18.62
N ALA A 259 8.76 -9.22 -19.54
CA ALA A 259 10.06 -9.10 -20.20
C ALA A 259 10.96 -8.04 -19.55
N LEU A 260 10.46 -7.31 -18.56
CA LEU A 260 11.27 -6.34 -17.80
C LEU A 260 12.26 -7.08 -16.90
N ASP A 261 13.47 -6.55 -16.85
CA ASP A 261 14.53 -7.05 -15.99
C ASP A 261 14.18 -6.75 -14.52
N VAL A 262 14.27 -7.76 -13.66
CA VAL A 262 13.89 -7.63 -12.25
C VAL A 262 14.95 -6.83 -11.50
N GLU A 263 16.20 -6.95 -11.94
CA GLU A 263 17.37 -6.29 -11.38
C GLU A 263 17.33 -4.77 -11.58
N ASP A 264 16.65 -4.28 -12.62
CA ASP A 264 16.43 -2.84 -12.84
C ASP A 264 15.67 -2.19 -11.67
N TYR A 265 14.86 -2.96 -10.93
CA TYR A 265 14.20 -2.46 -9.72
C TYR A 265 15.23 -2.05 -8.66
N ASP A 266 16.26 -2.86 -8.45
CA ASP A 266 17.28 -2.65 -7.43
C ASP A 266 18.26 -1.51 -7.82
N GLU A 267 18.21 -1.05 -9.08
CA GLU A 267 18.95 0.12 -9.57
C GLU A 267 18.19 1.46 -9.37
N ILE A 268 16.91 1.43 -9.01
CA ILE A 268 16.15 2.64 -8.70
C ILE A 268 16.79 3.32 -7.47
N PRO A 269 17.09 4.64 -7.51
CA PRO A 269 17.74 5.34 -6.41
C PRO A 269 16.98 5.20 -5.09
N LEU A 270 17.65 5.14 -3.94
CA LEU A 270 16.98 5.10 -2.64
C LEU A 270 16.49 6.50 -2.19
N THR A 271 15.53 6.54 -1.27
CA THR A 271 15.10 7.77 -0.58
C THR A 271 15.97 8.03 0.66
N GLU A 272 16.41 9.28 0.86
CA GLU A 272 16.97 9.77 2.13
C GLU A 272 15.93 10.62 2.87
N ARG A 273 15.64 10.26 4.13
CA ARG A 273 14.53 10.80 4.94
C ARG A 273 14.94 11.87 5.96
#